data_AF-A0A9Q3H591-F1
#
_entry.id   AF-A0A9Q3H591-F1
#
_cell.length_a   1.000
_cell.length_b   1.000
_cell.length_c   1.000
_cell.angle_alpha   90.00
_cell.angle_beta   90.00
_cell.angle_gamma   90.00
#
_symmetry.space_group_name_H-M   'P 1'
#
loop_
_entity.id
_entity.type
_entity.pdbx_description
1 polymer ?
#
loop_
_entity_poly.entity_id
_entity_poly.type
_entity_poly.pdbx_seq_one_letter_code
_entity_poly.pdbx_strand_id
1 'polypeptide(L)'
;MDVELSARGLREVCHRNTAPSSDPSTLIEWNQANIEAVQLILSRLHQGIIISIVDALTVKSAKALWAKITIKFTSKTVTNRGPTWVHWECLKLTGNIKEYIKECSNILFDISGIGISLPPDIMAYSILGKISRESSQYDHIIDSMVLSMNSNINPQHVLDKLSELLRHKNTKRYSQKRTRAVPYSLPQTNSHIN
;
A
#
# COMPACT_ATOMS: atom_id res chain seq x y z
N MET A 1 -10.52 -4.43 22.22
CA MET A 1 -9.95 -3.08 22.43
C MET A 1 -10.89 -2.20 23.24
N ASP A 2 -12.12 -1.92 22.79
CA ASP A 2 -13.07 -1.07 23.54
C ASP A 2 -13.46 -1.62 24.93
N VAL A 3 -13.66 -2.94 25.04
CA VAL A 3 -13.90 -3.63 26.33
C VAL A 3 -12.71 -3.50 27.29
N GLU A 4 -11.49 -3.52 26.77
CA GLU A 4 -10.26 -3.46 27.58
C GLU A 4 -9.96 -2.02 28.02
N LEU A 5 -10.23 -1.04 27.17
CA LEU A 5 -10.22 0.39 27.54
C LEU A 5 -11.25 0.68 28.63
N SER A 6 -12.44 0.07 28.55
CA SER A 6 -13.49 0.20 29.56
C SER A 6 -13.09 -0.44 30.89
N ALA A 7 -12.52 -1.66 30.85
CA ALA A 7 -12.09 -2.38 32.05
C ALA A 7 -10.97 -1.66 32.82
N ARG A 8 -10.16 -0.85 32.13
CA ARG A 8 -9.09 -0.03 32.73
C ARG A 8 -9.49 1.41 33.04
N GLY A 9 -10.75 1.79 32.82
CA GLY A 9 -11.20 3.18 33.03
C GLY A 9 -10.64 4.20 32.04
N LEU A 10 -10.04 3.74 30.93
CA LEU A 10 -9.38 4.57 29.91
C LEU A 10 -10.33 5.01 28.79
N ARG A 11 -11.59 4.59 28.83
CA ARG A 11 -12.58 4.90 27.79
C ARG A 11 -12.82 6.40 27.65
N GLU A 12 -12.88 7.13 28.75
CA GLU A 12 -13.28 8.53 28.74
C GLU A 12 -12.29 9.43 27.99
N VAL A 13 -10.98 9.16 28.10
CA VAL A 13 -9.93 9.91 27.38
C VAL A 13 -9.95 9.67 25.87
N CYS A 14 -10.58 8.59 25.41
CA CYS A 14 -10.78 8.30 23.99
C CYS A 14 -12.00 9.04 23.40
N HIS A 15 -12.95 9.49 24.21
CA HIS A 15 -14.22 10.04 23.75
C HIS A 15 -14.44 11.53 24.09
N ARG A 16 -13.97 12.03 25.24
CA ARG A 16 -14.16 13.45 25.64
C ARG A 16 -13.14 14.39 25.01
N ASN A 17 -13.53 15.66 24.85
CA ASN A 17 -12.67 16.71 24.30
C ASN A 17 -11.65 17.25 25.31
N THR A 18 -11.97 17.20 26.61
CA THR A 18 -11.19 17.83 27.68
C THR A 18 -11.36 17.06 28.99
N ALA A 19 -10.46 17.32 29.94
CA ALA A 19 -10.56 16.82 31.30
C ALA A 19 -11.91 17.20 31.94
N PRO A 20 -12.42 16.37 32.86
CA PRO A 20 -13.70 16.60 33.52
C PRO A 20 -13.68 17.78 34.50
N SER A 21 -12.50 18.22 34.92
CA SER A 21 -12.29 19.35 35.83
C SER A 21 -11.01 20.10 35.47
N SER A 22 -10.97 21.39 35.79
CA SER A 22 -9.78 22.25 35.70
C SER A 22 -8.85 22.11 36.92
N ASP A 23 -9.23 21.29 37.89
CA ASP A 23 -8.40 20.98 39.05
C ASP A 23 -7.06 20.34 38.63
N PRO A 24 -5.91 20.82 39.15
CA PRO A 24 -4.59 20.30 38.77
C PRO A 24 -4.42 18.80 38.95
N SER A 25 -4.98 18.21 40.02
CA SER A 25 -4.85 16.77 40.30
C SER A 25 -5.62 15.96 39.26
N THR A 26 -6.84 16.40 38.95
CA THR A 26 -7.67 15.80 37.91
C THR A 26 -7.02 15.89 36.52
N LEU A 27 -6.33 17.00 36.23
CA LEU A 27 -5.63 17.18 34.96
C LEU A 27 -4.42 16.23 34.80
N ILE A 28 -3.68 16.00 35.89
CA ILE A 28 -2.57 15.04 35.92
C ILE A 28 -3.08 13.62 35.66
N GLU A 29 -4.13 13.19 36.36
CA GLU A 29 -4.77 11.88 36.16
C GLU A 29 -5.29 11.72 34.74
N TRP A 30 -5.93 12.76 34.20
CA TRP A 30 -6.40 12.78 32.82
C TRP A 30 -5.28 12.59 31.79
N ASN A 31 -4.17 13.33 31.96
CA ASN A 31 -3.02 13.24 31.05
C ASN A 31 -2.35 11.87 31.15
N GLN A 32 -2.26 11.31 32.36
CA GLN A 32 -1.69 9.97 32.57
C GLN A 32 -2.56 8.90 31.90
N ALA A 33 -3.89 8.95 32.09
CA ALA A 33 -4.82 8.05 31.44
C ALA A 33 -4.77 8.19 29.91
N ASN A 34 -4.60 9.40 29.38
CA ASN A 34 -4.43 9.63 27.94
C ASN A 34 -3.16 8.96 27.40
N ILE A 35 -2.03 9.07 28.09
CA ILE A 35 -0.77 8.42 27.69
C ILE A 35 -0.92 6.89 27.74
N GLU A 36 -1.50 6.36 28.82
CA GLU A 36 -1.73 4.92 28.98
C GLU A 36 -2.64 4.37 27.88
N ALA A 37 -3.72 5.08 27.56
CA ALA A 37 -4.63 4.71 26.47
C ALA A 37 -3.91 4.67 25.12
N VAL A 38 -3.08 5.68 24.80
CA VAL A 38 -2.28 5.69 23.56
C VAL A 38 -1.35 4.47 23.50
N GLN A 39 -0.58 4.21 24.57
CA GLN A 39 0.36 3.09 24.60
C GLN A 39 -0.36 1.75 24.46
N LEU A 40 -1.47 1.56 25.17
CA LEU A 40 -2.29 0.36 25.08
C LEU A 40 -2.80 0.16 23.65
N ILE A 41 -3.38 1.20 23.04
CA ILE A 41 -3.89 1.15 21.66
C ILE A 41 -2.76 0.76 20.70
N LEU A 42 -1.62 1.44 20.75
CA LEU A 42 -0.48 1.18 19.85
C LEU A 42 0.08 -0.23 20.02
N SER A 43 0.18 -0.74 21.25
CA SER A 43 0.68 -2.10 21.53
C SER A 43 -0.17 -3.22 20.92
N ARG A 44 -1.43 -2.92 20.57
CA ARG A 44 -2.39 -3.88 20.00
C ARG A 44 -2.52 -3.78 18.49
N LEU A 45 -1.88 -2.79 17.85
CA LEU A 45 -1.98 -2.57 16.41
C LEU A 45 -0.79 -3.16 15.68
N HIS A 46 -1.06 -3.70 14.49
CA HIS A 46 0.01 -4.13 13.59
C HIS A 46 0.80 -2.93 13.05
N GLN A 47 2.10 -3.10 12.82
CA GLN A 47 3.02 -2.03 12.39
C GLN A 47 2.53 -1.27 11.15
N GLY A 48 1.96 -1.97 10.17
CA GLY A 48 1.40 -1.33 8.96
C GLY A 48 0.22 -0.40 9.23
N ILE A 49 -0.60 -0.70 10.24
CA ILE A 49 -1.70 0.18 10.66
C ILE A 49 -1.13 1.39 11.39
N ILE A 50 -0.18 1.18 12.30
CA ILE A 50 0.51 2.24 13.07
C ILE A 50 1.07 3.30 12.13
N ILE A 51 1.84 2.90 11.11
CA ILE A 51 2.43 3.82 10.12
C ILE A 51 1.35 4.65 9.41
N SER A 52 0.16 4.08 9.19
CA SER A 52 -0.91 4.76 8.45
C SER A 52 -1.77 5.72 9.28
N ILE A 53 -1.78 5.56 10.61
CA ILE A 53 -2.66 6.36 11.49
C ILE A 53 -1.91 7.29 12.43
N VAL A 54 -0.66 6.97 12.80
CA VAL A 54 0.12 7.72 13.78
C VAL A 54 0.81 8.92 13.15
N ASP A 55 0.48 10.11 13.63
CA ASP A 55 1.16 11.37 13.33
C ASP A 55 1.41 12.21 14.61
N ALA A 56 1.90 13.44 14.43
CA ALA A 56 2.19 14.36 15.52
C ALA A 56 0.98 14.71 16.40
N LEU A 57 -0.25 14.56 15.88
CA LEU A 57 -1.49 14.84 16.60
C LEU A 57 -1.96 13.59 17.36
N THR A 58 -1.92 12.41 16.73
CA THR A 58 -2.44 11.18 17.32
C THR A 58 -1.51 10.55 18.34
N VAL A 59 -0.19 10.79 18.24
CA VAL A 59 0.78 10.25 19.21
C VAL A 59 0.61 10.86 20.60
N LYS A 60 -0.05 12.02 20.70
CA LYS A 60 -0.27 12.74 21.96
C LYS A 60 -1.71 12.67 22.46
N SER A 61 -2.64 12.13 21.67
CA SER A 61 -4.07 12.16 21.97
C SER A 61 -4.71 10.80 21.71
N ALA A 62 -5.12 10.14 22.80
CA ALA A 62 -5.88 8.91 22.75
C ALA A 62 -7.15 9.08 21.93
N LYS A 63 -7.84 10.21 22.10
CA LYS A 63 -9.00 10.58 21.29
C LYS A 63 -8.71 10.70 19.80
N ALA A 64 -7.68 11.47 19.41
CA ALA A 64 -7.37 11.64 17.99
C ALA A 64 -6.96 10.31 17.34
N LEU A 65 -6.20 9.50 18.08
CA LEU A 65 -5.84 8.14 17.66
C LEU A 65 -7.08 7.25 17.53
N TRP A 66 -7.95 7.24 18.55
CA TRP A 66 -9.18 6.46 18.56
C TRP A 66 -10.15 6.89 17.45
N ALA A 67 -10.26 8.19 17.17
CA ALA A 67 -11.08 8.72 16.08
C ALA A 67 -10.55 8.26 14.72
N LYS A 68 -9.22 8.30 14.49
CA LYS A 68 -8.63 7.78 13.24
C LYS A 68 -8.80 6.27 13.10
N ILE A 69 -8.61 5.51 14.18
CA ILE A 69 -8.88 4.07 14.20
C ILE A 69 -10.35 3.83 13.86
N THR A 70 -11.24 4.55 14.53
CA THR A 70 -12.68 4.46 14.28
C THR A 70 -12.95 4.73 12.80
N ILE A 71 -12.53 5.86 12.22
CA ILE A 71 -12.71 6.15 10.78
C ILE A 71 -12.12 5.04 9.90
N LYS A 72 -10.91 4.56 10.23
CA LYS A 72 -10.22 3.49 9.48
C LYS A 72 -10.98 2.17 9.53
N PHE A 73 -11.69 1.85 10.62
CA PHE A 73 -12.32 0.54 10.85
C PHE A 73 -13.87 0.54 10.86
N THR A 74 -14.52 1.69 11.05
CA THR A 74 -15.94 1.94 10.74
C THR A 74 -16.15 2.13 9.24
N SER A 75 -15.08 2.18 8.46
CA SER A 75 -15.06 2.01 7.00
C SER A 75 -15.64 0.70 6.48
N LYS A 76 -16.06 -0.22 7.37
CA LYS A 76 -16.81 -1.43 7.02
C LYS A 76 -18.28 -1.15 6.65
N THR A 77 -18.77 0.08 6.73
CA THR A 77 -20.10 0.44 6.23
C THR A 77 -20.19 0.26 4.71
N VAL A 78 -21.39 -0.02 4.19
CA VAL A 78 -21.64 -0.11 2.74
C VAL A 78 -21.20 1.17 2.01
N THR A 79 -21.33 2.33 2.66
CA THR A 79 -20.94 3.64 2.13
C THR A 79 -19.44 3.80 1.88
N ASN A 80 -18.60 3.05 2.59
CA ASN A 80 -17.15 3.07 2.42
C ASN A 80 -16.68 1.84 1.61
N ARG A 81 -17.35 0.70 1.77
CA ARG A 81 -17.02 -0.52 1.00
C ARG A 81 -17.40 -0.43 -0.47
N GLY A 82 -18.57 0.11 -0.78
CA GLY A 82 -19.10 0.20 -2.14
C GLY A 82 -18.18 0.98 -3.07
N PRO A 83 -17.87 2.26 -2.78
CA PRO A 83 -17.01 3.06 -3.63
C PRO A 83 -15.59 2.48 -3.83
N THR A 84 -14.97 1.95 -2.77
CA THR A 84 -13.65 1.30 -2.89
C THR A 84 -13.70 0.06 -3.78
N TRP A 85 -14.75 -0.76 -3.66
CA TRP A 85 -14.93 -1.92 -4.54
C TRP A 85 -15.21 -1.50 -5.99
N VAL A 86 -16.03 -0.48 -6.21
CA VAL A 86 -16.28 0.07 -7.55
C VAL A 86 -15.00 0.63 -8.16
N HIS A 87 -14.16 1.33 -7.38
CA HIS A 87 -12.86 1.81 -7.83
C HIS A 87 -11.94 0.65 -8.25
N TRP A 88 -11.91 -0.43 -7.46
CA TRP A 88 -11.21 -1.66 -7.84
C TRP A 88 -11.73 -2.27 -9.15
N GLU A 89 -13.05 -2.40 -9.30
CA GLU A 89 -13.66 -2.96 -10.50
C GLU A 89 -13.36 -2.13 -11.75
N CYS A 90 -13.40 -0.80 -11.62
CA CYS A 90 -13.09 0.14 -12.70
C CYS A 90 -11.59 0.31 -12.97
N LEU A 91 -10.71 -0.15 -12.08
CA LEU A 91 -9.27 -0.09 -12.29
C LEU A 91 -8.88 -0.89 -13.54
N LYS A 92 -8.15 -0.22 -14.42
CA LYS A 92 -7.63 -0.78 -15.67
C LYS A 92 -6.23 -0.24 -15.95
N LEU A 93 -5.48 -0.96 -16.76
CA LEU A 93 -4.21 -0.49 -17.27
C LEU A 93 -4.43 0.48 -18.45
N THR A 94 -4.58 1.77 -18.17
CA THR A 94 -4.80 2.82 -19.19
C THR A 94 -3.52 3.58 -19.58
N GLY A 95 -2.38 3.25 -18.96
CA GLY A 95 -1.12 3.96 -19.12
C GLY A 95 0.09 3.09 -18.81
N ASN A 96 1.01 3.62 -18.00
CA ASN A 96 2.22 2.90 -17.62
C ASN A 96 1.92 1.84 -16.55
N ILE A 97 2.40 0.62 -16.79
CA ILE A 97 2.37 -0.50 -15.84
C ILE A 97 2.92 -0.14 -14.44
N LYS A 98 3.86 0.81 -14.30
CA LYS A 98 4.34 1.29 -12.99
C LYS A 98 3.25 2.01 -12.19
N GLU A 99 2.47 2.85 -12.86
CA GLU A 99 1.36 3.57 -12.23
C GLU A 99 0.24 2.60 -11.88
N TYR A 100 -0.04 1.64 -12.76
CA TYR A 100 -0.98 0.56 -12.50
C TYR A 100 -0.60 -0.29 -11.28
N ILE A 101 0.68 -0.70 -11.16
CA ILE A 101 1.16 -1.45 -9.98
C ILE A 101 0.96 -0.64 -8.70
N LYS A 102 1.33 0.64 -8.72
CA LYS A 102 1.16 1.54 -7.57
C LYS A 102 -0.31 1.65 -7.17
N GLU A 103 -1.18 1.87 -8.15
CA GLU A 103 -2.62 2.01 -7.91
C GLU A 103 -3.24 0.70 -7.39
N CYS A 104 -2.84 -0.45 -7.95
CA CYS A 104 -3.22 -1.76 -7.42
C CYS A 104 -2.82 -1.92 -5.95
N SER A 105 -1.56 -1.63 -5.60
CA SER A 105 -1.07 -1.72 -4.21
C SER A 105 -1.90 -0.85 -3.26
N ASN A 106 -2.21 0.39 -3.66
CA ASN A 106 -3.00 1.31 -2.85
C ASN A 106 -4.42 0.79 -2.63
N ILE A 107 -5.11 0.38 -3.70
CA ILE A 107 -6.49 -0.09 -3.60
C ILE A 107 -6.57 -1.41 -2.84
N LEU A 108 -5.62 -2.32 -3.00
CA LEU A 108 -5.55 -3.56 -2.21
C LEU A 108 -5.39 -3.29 -0.72
N PHE A 109 -4.56 -2.30 -0.36
CA PHE A 109 -4.42 -1.86 1.01
C PHE A 109 -5.74 -1.28 1.55
N ASP A 110 -6.44 -0.47 0.74
CA ASP A 110 -7.73 0.10 1.11
C ASP A 110 -8.81 -0.99 1.28
N ILE A 111 -8.93 -1.92 0.33
CA ILE A 111 -9.82 -3.10 0.37
C ILE A 111 -9.62 -3.89 1.66
N SER A 112 -8.37 -4.18 2.02
CA SER A 112 -8.05 -4.86 3.27
C SER A 112 -8.42 -4.01 4.49
N GLY A 113 -8.21 -2.69 4.42
CA GLY A 113 -8.53 -1.74 5.49
C GLY A 113 -10.03 -1.66 5.79
N ILE A 114 -10.87 -1.72 4.75
CA ILE A 114 -12.34 -1.71 4.85
C ILE A 114 -12.95 -3.09 5.09
N GLY A 115 -12.12 -4.12 5.29
CA GLY A 115 -12.56 -5.48 5.63
C GLY A 115 -13.23 -6.24 4.48
N ILE A 116 -12.97 -5.89 3.22
CA ILE A 116 -13.27 -6.77 2.10
C ILE A 116 -12.15 -7.82 2.04
N SER A 117 -12.51 -9.09 2.22
CA SER A 117 -11.58 -10.21 2.14
C SER A 117 -12.04 -11.15 1.04
N LEU A 118 -11.14 -11.42 0.10
CA LEU A 118 -11.30 -12.39 -0.96
C LEU A 118 -10.12 -13.37 -0.91
N PRO A 119 -10.28 -14.59 -1.45
CA PRO A 119 -9.16 -15.50 -1.61
C PRO A 119 -7.99 -14.84 -2.35
N PRO A 120 -6.73 -14.99 -1.88
CA PRO A 120 -5.59 -14.31 -2.47
C PRO A 120 -5.37 -14.61 -3.95
N ASP A 121 -5.67 -15.84 -4.37
CA ASP A 121 -5.61 -16.30 -5.74
C ASP A 121 -6.64 -15.58 -6.63
N ILE A 122 -7.88 -15.42 -6.17
CA ILE A 122 -8.93 -14.66 -6.87
C ILE A 122 -8.49 -13.20 -7.08
N MET A 123 -7.92 -12.58 -6.05
CA MET A 123 -7.39 -11.21 -6.17
C MET A 123 -6.21 -11.14 -7.14
N ALA A 124 -5.35 -12.15 -7.16
CA ALA A 124 -4.24 -12.26 -8.10
C ALA A 124 -4.73 -12.38 -9.55
N TYR A 125 -5.71 -13.25 -9.80
CA TYR A 125 -6.34 -13.42 -11.11
C TYR A 125 -7.06 -12.15 -11.56
N SER A 126 -7.69 -11.43 -10.65
CA SER A 126 -8.32 -10.13 -10.95
C SER A 126 -7.30 -9.11 -11.46
N ILE A 127 -6.11 -9.02 -10.84
CA ILE A 127 -5.03 -8.14 -11.32
C ILE A 127 -4.61 -8.51 -12.75
N LEU A 128 -4.41 -9.80 -13.01
CA LEU A 128 -4.00 -10.29 -14.33
C LEU A 128 -5.08 -10.02 -15.39
N GLY A 129 -6.33 -10.33 -15.09
CA GLY A 129 -7.45 -10.14 -16.01
C GLY A 129 -7.68 -8.67 -16.39
N LYS A 130 -7.37 -7.73 -15.48
CA LYS A 130 -7.42 -6.28 -15.75
C LYS A 130 -6.31 -5.81 -16.71
N ILE A 131 -5.24 -6.58 -16.88
CA ILE A 131 -4.18 -6.33 -17.88
C ILE A 131 -4.57 -6.95 -19.22
N SER A 132 -5.02 -8.21 -19.24
CA SER A 132 -5.35 -8.97 -20.47
C SER A 132 -6.43 -8.30 -21.32
N ARG A 133 -7.36 -7.56 -20.71
CA ARG A 133 -8.54 -7.02 -21.41
C ARG A 133 -8.24 -5.89 -22.40
N GLU A 134 -7.14 -5.16 -22.24
CA GLU A 134 -6.94 -3.92 -23.02
C GLU A 134 -5.58 -3.84 -23.74
N SER A 135 -4.66 -4.79 -23.53
CA SER A 135 -3.30 -4.62 -24.04
C SER A 135 -2.61 -5.93 -24.38
N SER A 136 -2.77 -6.34 -25.65
CA SER A 136 -2.09 -7.51 -26.23
C SER A 136 -0.56 -7.44 -26.14
N GLN A 137 -0.01 -6.23 -25.99
CA GLN A 137 1.42 -6.01 -25.72
C GLN A 137 1.90 -6.61 -24.39
N TYR A 138 1.00 -7.05 -23.51
CA TYR A 138 1.33 -7.69 -22.23
C TYR A 138 0.89 -9.16 -22.17
N ASP A 139 0.34 -9.74 -23.24
CA ASP A 139 -0.12 -11.14 -23.24
C ASP A 139 1.03 -12.10 -22.93
N HIS A 140 2.20 -11.89 -23.56
CA HIS A 140 3.41 -12.68 -23.26
C HIS A 140 3.86 -12.60 -21.79
N ILE A 141 3.53 -11.50 -21.09
CA ILE A 141 3.81 -11.34 -19.66
C ILE A 141 2.86 -12.21 -18.86
N ILE A 142 1.58 -12.14 -19.19
CA ILE A 142 0.52 -12.89 -18.52
C ILE A 142 0.73 -14.38 -18.75
N ASP A 143 1.05 -14.81 -19.96
CA ASP A 143 1.37 -16.20 -20.29
C ASP A 143 2.58 -16.70 -19.50
N SER A 144 3.67 -15.91 -19.48
CA SER A 144 4.87 -16.26 -18.68
C SER A 144 4.56 -16.34 -17.19
N MET A 145 3.69 -15.48 -16.67
CA MET A 145 3.26 -15.49 -15.29
C MET A 145 2.39 -16.72 -15.00
N VAL A 146 1.35 -16.97 -15.79
CA VAL A 146 0.46 -18.12 -15.65
C VAL A 146 1.24 -19.43 -15.72
N LEU A 147 2.21 -19.55 -16.63
CA LEU A 147 3.05 -20.74 -16.78
C LEU A 147 4.07 -20.92 -15.64
N SER A 148 4.45 -19.85 -14.94
CA SER A 148 5.40 -19.90 -13.81
C SER A 148 4.72 -19.90 -12.44
N MET A 149 3.42 -19.66 -12.39
CA MET A 149 2.66 -19.57 -11.15
C MET A 149 2.27 -20.97 -10.66
N ASN A 150 2.81 -21.32 -9.50
CA ASN A 150 2.41 -22.43 -8.65
C ASN A 150 1.07 -22.12 -7.94
N SER A 151 0.47 -23.12 -7.30
CA SER A 151 -0.85 -23.06 -6.66
C SER A 151 -1.02 -22.01 -5.55
N ASN A 152 0.04 -21.29 -5.16
CA ASN A 152 0.05 -20.28 -4.09
C ASN A 152 0.18 -18.85 -4.63
N ILE A 153 -0.45 -18.57 -5.77
CA ILE A 153 -0.49 -17.23 -6.35
C ILE A 153 -1.21 -16.26 -5.40
N ASN A 154 -0.67 -15.05 -5.25
CA ASN A 154 -1.28 -13.99 -4.47
C ASN A 154 -1.02 -12.62 -5.14
N PRO A 155 -1.71 -11.55 -4.72
CA PRO A 155 -1.62 -10.25 -5.37
C PRO A 155 -0.21 -9.68 -5.37
N GLN A 156 0.53 -9.85 -4.27
CA GLN A 156 1.89 -9.33 -4.15
C GLN A 156 2.84 -10.02 -5.12
N HIS A 157 2.75 -11.35 -5.26
CA HIS A 157 3.54 -12.10 -6.23
C HIS A 157 3.32 -11.60 -7.66
N VAL A 158 2.08 -11.28 -8.02
CA VAL A 158 1.74 -10.71 -9.34
C VAL A 158 2.41 -9.33 -9.49
N LEU A 159 2.24 -8.43 -8.53
CA LEU A 159 2.79 -7.07 -8.60
C LEU A 159 4.33 -7.03 -8.62
N ASP A 160 4.99 -7.89 -7.85
CA ASP A 160 6.45 -8.03 -7.82
C ASP A 160 6.97 -8.49 -9.17
N LYS A 161 6.30 -9.48 -9.77
CA LYS A 161 6.70 -10.02 -11.07
C LYS A 161 6.47 -9.03 -12.21
N LEU A 162 5.39 -8.24 -12.17
CA LEU A 162 5.18 -7.12 -13.10
C LEU A 162 6.29 -6.05 -12.95
N SER A 163 6.72 -5.77 -11.71
CA SER A 163 7.83 -4.85 -11.41
C SER A 163 9.17 -5.37 -11.92
N GLU A 164 9.43 -6.67 -11.82
CA GLU A 164 10.63 -7.32 -12.35
C GLU A 164 10.73 -7.14 -13.87
N LEU A 165 9.62 -7.34 -14.57
CA LEU A 165 9.55 -7.24 -16.04
C LEU A 165 9.77 -5.81 -16.53
N LEU A 166 9.29 -4.82 -15.78
CA LEU A 166 9.63 -3.41 -16.00
C LEU A 166 11.13 -3.15 -15.94
N ARG A 167 11.81 -3.70 -14.92
CA ARG A 167 13.27 -3.55 -14.78
C ARG A 167 14.00 -4.18 -15.95
N HIS A 168 13.64 -5.41 -16.34
CA HIS A 168 14.28 -6.12 -17.46
C HIS A 168 14.10 -5.41 -18.81
N LYS A 169 12.92 -4.84 -19.10
CA LYS A 169 12.71 -4.02 -20.31
C LYS A 169 13.58 -2.76 -20.33
N ASN A 170 13.74 -2.10 -19.19
CA ASN A 170 14.59 -0.90 -19.08
C ASN A 170 16.08 -1.24 -19.26
N THR A 171 16.55 -2.36 -18.69
CA THR A 171 17.93 -2.83 -18.86
C THR A 171 18.24 -3.17 -20.31
N LYS A 172 17.36 -3.91 -21.01
CA LYS A 172 17.55 -4.25 -22.44
C LYS A 172 17.58 -3.01 -23.35
N ARG A 173 16.72 -2.01 -23.08
CA ARG A 173 16.73 -0.73 -23.82
C ARG A 173 18.02 0.06 -23.58
N TYR A 174 18.58 0.01 -22.37
CA TYR A 174 19.85 0.66 -22.05
C TYR A 174 21.04 -0.02 -22.76
N SER A 175 21.04 -1.36 -22.80
CA SER A 175 22.04 -2.15 -23.53
C SER A 175 22.01 -1.87 -25.05
N GLN A 176 20.82 -1.82 -25.66
CA GLN A 176 20.67 -1.55 -27.11
C GLN A 176 21.06 -0.13 -27.53
N LYS A 177 20.86 0.88 -26.67
CA LYS A 177 21.32 2.25 -26.96
C LYS A 177 22.86 2.35 -26.98
N ARG A 178 23.55 1.55 -26.17
CA ARG A 178 25.02 1.46 -26.16
C ARG A 178 25.58 0.83 -27.42
N THR A 179 24.94 -0.21 -27.95
CA THR A 179 25.42 -0.91 -29.17
C THR A 179 25.26 -0.07 -30.44
N ARG A 180 24.35 0.92 -30.47
CA ARG A 180 24.17 1.82 -31.62
C ARG A 180 25.11 3.03 -31.64
N ALA A 181 25.86 3.27 -30.57
CA ALA A 181 26.71 4.44 -30.41
C ALA A 181 28.21 4.12 -30.53
N VAL A 182 28.64 3.42 -31.59
CA VAL A 182 30.04 3.43 -32.05
C VAL A 182 30.08 3.23 -33.57
N PRO A 183 30.29 4.28 -34.39
CA PRO A 183 30.97 4.11 -35.67
C PRO A 183 32.47 4.15 -35.38
N TYR A 184 33.14 3.01 -35.54
CA TYR A 184 34.60 2.94 -35.55
C TYR A 184 35.11 3.65 -36.80
N SER A 185 35.66 4.86 -36.66
CA SER A 185 36.53 5.45 -37.69
C SER A 185 37.92 4.85 -37.51
N LEU A 186 38.38 4.03 -38.46
CA LEU A 186 39.75 3.53 -38.49
C LEU A 186 40.72 4.68 -38.80
N PRO A 187 41.86 4.82 -38.10
CA PRO A 187 42.89 5.77 -38.48
C PRO A 187 43.62 5.26 -39.74
N GLN A 188 43.66 6.08 -40.79
CA GLN A 188 44.54 5.83 -41.94
C GLN A 188 45.99 6.10 -41.52
N THR A 189 46.81 5.06 -41.46
CA THR A 189 48.27 5.18 -41.34
C THR A 189 48.85 5.51 -42.70
N ASN A 190 49.21 6.78 -42.92
CA ASN A 190 50.06 7.16 -44.04
C ASN A 190 51.53 6.89 -43.68
N SER A 191 52.04 5.75 -44.16
CA SER A 191 53.47 5.50 -44.27
C SER A 191 53.97 6.09 -45.59
N HIS A 192 54.62 7.26 -45.53
CA HIS A 192 55.52 7.71 -46.58
C HIS A 192 56.95 7.71 -46.03
N ILE A 193 57.73 6.76 -46.51
CA ILE A 193 59.19 6.75 -46.50
C ILE A 193 59.60 7.00 -47.96
N ASN A 194 60.15 8.19 -48.21
CA ASN A 194 61.37 8.47 -48.98
C ASN A 194 61.49 9.97 -49.19
#